data_AF-A0A3N5RVD1-F1
#
_entry.id   AF-A0A3N5RVD1-F1
#
_cell.length_a   1.000
_cell.length_b   1.000
_cell.length_c   1.000
_cell.angle_alpha   90.00
_cell.angle_beta   90.00
_cell.angle_gamma   90.00
#
_symmetry.space_group_name_H-M   'P 1'
#
loop_
_entity.id
_entity.type
_entity.pdbx_description
1 polymer ?
#
loop_
_entity_poly.entity_id
_entity_poly.type
_entity_poly.pdbx_seq_one_letter_code
_entity_poly.pdbx_strand_id
1 'polypeptide(L)'
;MRERAMDNRIEDLYRELAAGVTRERLKELSVDIIDRYKRKDLDGLRRYAALINGADGGLDTGRLFAAVIQRYHPDKIAMVRREMESLRAAGDLDGLAMMREIYLTEFRPAHIDRFGDFEYEEEFSFESDEFGYTEKSEYDEDAPSDYEYEDTLDEAENGEGYGFIEAVNGLLFGNLDFSVDGNDLSGLEGELDLSDFEIADLDGVEYCVNITVLNLSGNNLRGIGPLALLRRLLSLFLADNAIENIDCLAELANLRELDISFNRIEDISVLEKMEELVYVNVLGNPLADMRTVENLMKRGVIVIY
;
A
#
# COMPACT_ATOMS: atom_id res chain seq x y z
N MET A 1 -35.50 -24.33 -24.11
CA MET A 1 -36.05 -24.09 -22.74
C MET A 1 -34.96 -23.96 -21.69
N ARG A 2 -33.93 -24.84 -21.66
CA ARG A 2 -32.81 -24.73 -20.70
C ARG A 2 -31.94 -23.48 -20.89
N GLU A 3 -31.64 -23.12 -22.14
CA GLU A 3 -30.83 -21.93 -22.48
C GLU A 3 -31.51 -20.62 -22.03
N ARG A 4 -32.76 -20.41 -22.42
CA ARG A 4 -33.58 -19.27 -21.93
C ARG A 4 -33.74 -19.19 -20.41
N ALA A 5 -33.70 -20.33 -19.70
CA ALA A 5 -33.80 -20.34 -18.24
C ALA A 5 -32.46 -19.98 -17.57
N MET A 6 -31.33 -20.26 -18.24
CA MET A 6 -29.99 -19.87 -17.79
C MET A 6 -29.75 -18.38 -18.04
N ASP A 7 -30.13 -17.87 -19.22
CA ASP A 7 -30.07 -16.44 -19.56
C ASP A 7 -30.87 -15.59 -18.56
N ASN A 8 -32.09 -16.04 -18.20
CA ASN A 8 -32.90 -15.35 -17.19
C ASN A 8 -32.23 -15.30 -15.81
N ARG A 9 -31.55 -16.38 -15.39
CA ARG A 9 -30.86 -16.42 -14.09
C ARG A 9 -29.65 -15.50 -14.04
N ILE A 10 -28.92 -15.37 -15.16
CA ILE A 10 -27.78 -14.46 -15.29
C ILE A 10 -28.27 -13.01 -15.19
N GLU A 11 -29.34 -12.68 -15.91
CA GLU A 11 -29.94 -11.33 -15.88
C GLU A 11 -30.51 -10.96 -14.50
N ASP A 12 -31.19 -11.90 -13.83
CA ASP A 12 -31.73 -11.69 -12.50
C ASP A 12 -30.61 -11.45 -11.47
N LEU A 13 -29.55 -12.26 -11.51
CA LEU A 13 -28.40 -12.15 -10.61
C LEU A 13 -27.59 -10.86 -10.87
N TYR A 14 -27.40 -10.50 -12.14
CA TYR A 14 -26.76 -9.24 -12.51
C TYR A 14 -27.56 -8.03 -11.99
N ARG A 15 -28.89 -8.05 -12.06
CA ARG A 15 -29.73 -6.96 -11.51
C ARG A 15 -29.61 -6.86 -9.99
N GLU A 16 -29.58 -7.99 -9.29
CA GLU A 16 -29.35 -8.03 -7.84
C GLU A 16 -28.00 -7.38 -7.49
N LEU A 17 -26.93 -7.79 -8.18
CA LEU A 17 -25.60 -7.21 -8.00
C LEU A 17 -25.57 -5.72 -8.35
N ALA A 18 -26.17 -5.31 -9.47
CA ALA A 18 -26.15 -3.91 -9.90
C ALA A 18 -26.86 -2.98 -8.92
N ALA A 19 -27.89 -3.49 -8.22
CA ALA A 19 -28.63 -2.78 -7.19
C ALA A 19 -27.92 -2.80 -5.82
N GLY A 20 -27.28 -3.91 -5.46
CA GLY A 20 -26.66 -4.07 -4.13
C GLY A 20 -25.19 -3.64 -4.05
N VAL A 21 -24.43 -3.75 -5.14
CA VAL A 21 -23.02 -3.35 -5.20
C VAL A 21 -22.97 -1.86 -5.53
N THR A 22 -23.14 -1.04 -4.48
CA THR A 22 -23.07 0.42 -4.54
C THR A 22 -21.79 0.94 -3.91
N ARG A 23 -21.48 2.22 -4.14
CA ARG A 23 -20.33 2.87 -3.50
C ARG A 23 -20.51 2.87 -1.97
N GLU A 24 -21.73 3.11 -1.51
CA GLU A 24 -22.12 3.08 -0.10
C GLU A 24 -21.90 1.68 0.49
N ARG A 25 -22.25 0.62 -0.24
CA ARG A 25 -22.01 -0.75 0.21
C ARG A 25 -20.52 -1.05 0.34
N LEU A 26 -19.71 -0.65 -0.62
CA LEU A 26 -18.25 -0.81 -0.54
C LEU A 26 -17.67 0.00 0.63
N LYS A 27 -18.23 1.19 0.92
CA LYS A 27 -17.87 1.99 2.10
C LYS A 27 -18.21 1.26 3.40
N GLU A 28 -19.41 0.69 3.54
CA GLU A 28 -19.79 -0.10 4.72
C GLU A 28 -18.85 -1.28 4.96
N LEU A 29 -18.52 -2.04 3.90
CA LEU A 29 -17.61 -3.17 3.99
C LEU A 29 -16.21 -2.72 4.38
N SER A 30 -15.72 -1.63 3.76
CA SER A 30 -14.41 -1.05 4.09
C SER A 30 -14.34 -0.62 5.56
N VAL A 31 -15.40 -0.01 6.09
CA VAL A 31 -15.49 0.37 7.51
C VAL A 31 -15.45 -0.86 8.42
N ASP A 32 -16.22 -1.92 8.13
CA ASP A 32 -16.18 -3.15 8.94
C ASP A 32 -14.81 -3.84 8.88
N ILE A 33 -14.14 -3.84 7.72
CA ILE A 33 -12.78 -4.36 7.56
C ILE A 33 -11.78 -3.55 8.41
N ILE A 34 -11.87 -2.21 8.37
CA ILE A 34 -11.02 -1.31 9.18
C ILE A 34 -11.26 -1.53 10.68
N ASP A 35 -12.53 -1.62 11.11
CA ASP A 35 -12.87 -1.85 12.51
C ASP A 35 -12.32 -3.18 13.03
N ARG A 36 -12.38 -4.24 12.20
CA ARG A 36 -11.77 -5.53 12.53
C ARG A 36 -10.27 -5.45 12.64
N TYR A 37 -9.62 -4.72 11.72
CA TYR A 37 -8.18 -4.48 11.79
C TYR A 37 -7.78 -3.77 13.09
N LYS A 38 -8.44 -2.65 13.42
CA LYS A 38 -8.22 -1.90 14.66
C LYS A 38 -8.39 -2.75 15.92
N ARG A 39 -9.34 -3.70 15.90
CA ARG A 39 -9.60 -4.63 17.01
C ARG A 39 -8.71 -5.87 17.00
N LYS A 40 -7.79 -6.00 16.03
CA LYS A 40 -6.96 -7.20 15.81
C LYS A 40 -7.78 -8.48 15.63
N ASP A 41 -8.98 -8.35 15.04
CA ASP A 41 -9.88 -9.46 14.70
C ASP A 41 -9.39 -10.16 13.42
N LEU A 42 -8.32 -10.95 13.56
CA LEU A 42 -7.73 -11.72 12.47
C LEU A 42 -8.75 -12.70 11.87
N ASP A 43 -9.58 -13.34 12.70
CA ASP A 43 -10.60 -14.28 12.24
C ASP A 43 -11.65 -13.58 11.37
N GLY A 44 -12.03 -12.35 11.71
CA GLY A 44 -12.90 -11.52 10.90
C GLY A 44 -12.29 -11.14 9.55
N LEU A 45 -11.03 -10.68 9.54
CA LEU A 45 -10.30 -10.36 8.31
C LEU A 45 -10.13 -11.60 7.42
N ARG A 46 -9.89 -12.78 8.01
CA ARG A 46 -9.74 -14.05 7.28
C ARG A 46 -11.02 -14.45 6.56
N ARG A 47 -12.19 -14.10 7.10
CA ARG A 47 -13.46 -14.36 6.41
C ARG A 47 -13.59 -13.54 5.15
N TYR A 48 -13.19 -12.26 5.18
CA TYR A 48 -13.16 -11.44 3.96
C TYR A 48 -12.13 -11.97 2.95
N ALA A 49 -10.93 -12.31 3.40
CA ALA A 49 -9.90 -12.85 2.52
C ALA A 49 -10.29 -14.19 1.88
N ALA A 50 -11.01 -15.04 2.62
CA ALA A 50 -11.52 -16.32 2.11
C ALA A 50 -12.50 -16.14 0.95
N LEU A 51 -13.29 -15.04 0.94
CA LEU A 51 -14.19 -14.73 -0.17
C LEU A 51 -13.44 -14.30 -1.43
N ILE A 52 -12.31 -13.60 -1.29
CA ILE A 52 -11.54 -13.08 -2.42
C ILE A 52 -10.63 -14.16 -3.02
N ASN A 53 -9.83 -14.83 -2.20
CA ASN A 53 -8.69 -15.66 -2.65
C ASN A 53 -8.79 -17.15 -2.26
N GLY A 54 -9.84 -17.57 -1.55
CA GLY A 54 -10.12 -18.99 -1.30
C GLY A 54 -9.19 -19.73 -0.33
N ALA A 55 -8.05 -19.17 0.09
CA ALA A 55 -7.21 -19.74 1.15
C ALA A 55 -6.25 -18.72 1.78
N ASP A 56 -6.24 -18.75 3.11
CA ASP A 56 -5.49 -17.96 4.08
C ASP A 56 -4.03 -18.46 4.17
N GLY A 57 -3.21 -18.04 3.20
CA GLY A 57 -1.81 -18.43 3.08
C GLY A 57 -0.91 -17.80 4.15
N GLY A 58 -1.19 -18.03 5.43
CA GLY A 58 -0.30 -17.67 6.55
C GLY A 58 0.08 -16.19 6.64
N LEU A 59 -0.72 -15.29 6.05
CA LEU A 59 -0.46 -13.85 6.05
C LEU A 59 -0.62 -13.30 7.47
N ASP A 60 0.28 -12.37 7.83
CA ASP A 60 0.11 -11.55 9.03
C ASP A 60 -1.12 -10.62 8.90
N THR A 61 -1.55 -10.05 10.04
CA THR A 61 -2.76 -9.23 10.13
C THR A 61 -2.73 -8.01 9.19
N GLY A 62 -1.55 -7.39 9.01
CA GLY A 62 -1.38 -6.20 8.18
C GLY A 62 -1.52 -6.50 6.70
N ARG A 63 -0.86 -7.56 6.22
CA ARG A 63 -0.97 -8.01 4.82
C ARG A 63 -2.35 -8.53 4.47
N LEU A 64 -2.99 -9.22 5.42
CA LEU A 64 -4.36 -9.68 5.26
C LEU A 64 -5.33 -8.50 5.13
N PHE A 65 -5.17 -7.49 5.98
CA PHE A 65 -5.95 -6.26 5.92
C PHE A 65 -5.74 -5.50 4.61
N ALA A 66 -4.48 -5.28 4.20
CA ALA A 66 -4.15 -4.61 2.95
C ALA A 66 -4.77 -5.32 1.72
N ALA A 67 -4.64 -6.64 1.65
CA ALA A 67 -5.20 -7.44 0.56
C ALA A 67 -6.74 -7.35 0.49
N VAL A 68 -7.39 -7.29 1.65
CA VAL A 68 -8.84 -7.19 1.74
C VAL A 68 -9.32 -5.77 1.44
N ILE A 69 -8.75 -4.75 2.07
CA ILE A 69 -9.22 -3.36 1.96
C ILE A 69 -9.09 -2.82 0.53
N GLN A 70 -8.02 -3.19 -0.20
CA GLN A 70 -7.83 -2.78 -1.59
C GLN A 70 -8.92 -3.31 -2.54
N ARG A 71 -9.53 -4.47 -2.24
CA ARG A 71 -10.60 -5.07 -3.07
C ARG A 71 -11.98 -4.47 -2.76
N TYR A 72 -12.21 -4.10 -1.51
CA TYR A 72 -13.49 -3.56 -1.02
C TYR A 72 -13.57 -2.04 -1.07
N HIS A 73 -12.48 -1.35 -1.41
CA HIS A 73 -12.39 0.10 -1.45
C HIS A 73 -13.48 0.75 -2.35
N PRO A 74 -14.18 1.82 -1.90
CA PRO A 74 -15.27 2.46 -2.64
C PRO A 74 -14.92 2.91 -4.06
N ASP A 75 -13.70 3.38 -4.29
CA ASP A 75 -13.28 3.85 -5.62
C ASP A 75 -13.08 2.71 -6.64
N LYS A 76 -13.01 1.46 -6.18
CA LYS A 76 -13.00 0.30 -7.07
C LYS A 76 -14.38 0.01 -7.66
N ILE A 77 -15.44 0.74 -7.29
CA ILE A 77 -16.80 0.50 -7.80
C ILE A 77 -16.87 0.45 -9.33
N ALA A 78 -16.14 1.32 -10.03
CA ALA A 78 -16.10 1.33 -11.49
C ALA A 78 -15.45 0.05 -12.06
N MET A 79 -14.38 -0.43 -11.43
CA MET A 79 -13.71 -1.68 -11.78
C MET A 79 -14.63 -2.89 -11.53
N VAL A 80 -15.28 -2.93 -10.35
CA VAL A 80 -16.23 -3.99 -9.98
C VAL A 80 -17.41 -4.04 -10.95
N ARG A 81 -17.95 -2.89 -11.34
CA ARG A 81 -19.03 -2.83 -12.35
C ARG A 81 -18.57 -3.33 -13.72
N ARG A 82 -17.35 -3.01 -14.13
CA ARG A 82 -16.77 -3.52 -15.41
C ARG A 82 -16.61 -5.04 -15.37
N GLU A 83 -16.14 -5.58 -14.25
CA GLU A 83 -16.02 -7.02 -14.03
C GLU A 83 -17.39 -7.72 -14.10
N MET A 84 -18.41 -7.17 -13.42
CA MET A 84 -19.79 -7.67 -13.49
C MET A 84 -20.35 -7.69 -14.92
N GLU A 85 -20.13 -6.62 -15.69
CA GLU A 85 -20.60 -6.53 -17.07
C GLU A 85 -19.89 -7.55 -17.97
N SER A 86 -18.57 -7.76 -17.75
CA SER A 86 -17.79 -8.76 -18.47
C SER A 86 -18.30 -10.17 -18.22
N LEU A 87 -18.59 -10.53 -16.96
CA LEU A 87 -19.13 -11.85 -16.59
C LEU A 87 -20.54 -12.08 -17.14
N ARG A 88 -21.40 -11.06 -17.08
CA ARG A 88 -22.72 -11.08 -17.70
C ARG A 88 -22.63 -11.32 -19.21
N ALA A 89 -21.76 -10.58 -19.91
CA ALA A 89 -21.57 -10.72 -21.35
C ALA A 89 -20.99 -12.09 -21.73
N ALA A 90 -20.16 -12.69 -20.87
CA ALA A 90 -19.62 -14.03 -21.03
C ALA A 90 -20.62 -15.16 -20.70
N GLY A 91 -21.76 -14.83 -20.08
CA GLY A 91 -22.73 -15.80 -19.60
C GLY A 91 -22.25 -16.60 -18.38
N ASP A 92 -21.30 -16.06 -17.61
CA ASP A 92 -20.67 -16.74 -16.48
C ASP A 92 -21.51 -16.57 -15.20
N LEU A 93 -22.41 -17.53 -14.98
CA LEU A 93 -23.26 -17.56 -13.80
C LEU A 93 -22.47 -17.79 -12.50
N ASP A 94 -21.42 -18.61 -12.55
CA ASP A 94 -20.65 -18.98 -11.36
C ASP A 94 -19.78 -17.80 -10.91
N GLY A 95 -19.19 -17.06 -11.85
CA GLY A 95 -18.47 -15.81 -11.57
C GLY A 95 -19.37 -14.74 -10.94
N LEU A 96 -20.59 -14.52 -11.49
CA LEU A 96 -21.55 -13.59 -10.88
C LEU A 96 -21.99 -14.05 -9.48
N ALA A 97 -22.14 -15.36 -9.27
CA ALA A 97 -22.48 -15.90 -7.94
C ALA A 97 -21.34 -15.66 -6.94
N MET A 98 -20.07 -15.79 -7.37
CA MET A 98 -18.91 -15.46 -6.55
C MET A 98 -18.88 -13.97 -6.20
N MET A 99 -19.14 -13.07 -7.17
CA MET A 99 -19.22 -11.63 -6.88
C MET A 99 -20.32 -11.30 -5.86
N ARG A 100 -21.45 -12.01 -5.91
CA ARG A 100 -22.53 -11.85 -4.92
C ARG A 100 -22.07 -12.21 -3.52
N GLU A 101 -21.39 -13.34 -3.37
CA GLU A 101 -20.80 -13.73 -2.09
C GLU A 101 -19.74 -12.72 -1.62
N ILE A 102 -18.92 -12.19 -2.52
CA ILE A 102 -17.90 -11.18 -2.16
C ILE A 102 -18.54 -9.90 -1.62
N TYR A 103 -19.51 -9.32 -2.33
CA TYR A 103 -19.97 -7.94 -2.06
C TYR A 103 -21.30 -7.82 -1.29
N LEU A 104 -22.15 -8.85 -1.37
CA LEU A 104 -23.48 -8.81 -0.76
C LEU A 104 -23.59 -9.70 0.49
N THR A 105 -22.53 -10.41 0.88
CA THR A 105 -22.51 -11.14 2.16
C THR A 105 -22.60 -10.17 3.32
N GLU A 106 -23.56 -10.40 4.21
CA GLU A 106 -23.65 -9.72 5.49
C GLU A 106 -22.77 -10.44 6.51
N PHE A 107 -21.64 -9.84 6.85
CA PHE A 107 -20.94 -10.21 8.06
C PHE A 107 -21.66 -9.63 9.26
N ARG A 108 -21.95 -10.46 10.28
CA ARG A 108 -22.46 -9.91 11.54
C ARG A 108 -21.45 -8.86 12.04
N PRO A 109 -21.89 -7.63 12.36
CA PRO A 109 -21.02 -6.66 12.98
C PRO A 109 -20.43 -7.31 14.24
N ALA A 110 -19.13 -7.12 14.46
CA ALA A 110 -18.49 -7.56 15.69
C ALA A 110 -19.35 -7.01 16.84
N HIS A 111 -19.97 -7.89 17.63
CA HIS A 111 -20.85 -7.49 18.72
C HIS A 111 -20.14 -6.41 19.54
N ILE A 112 -20.81 -5.27 19.73
CA ILE A 112 -20.49 -4.36 20.81
C ILE A 112 -20.90 -5.09 22.08
N ASP A 113 -20.02 -5.96 22.55
CA ASP A 113 -20.12 -6.41 23.92
C ASP A 113 -19.78 -5.21 24.80
N ARG A 114 -20.85 -4.52 25.23
CA ARG A 114 -20.82 -3.69 26.43
C ARG A 114 -20.47 -4.59 27.62
N PHE A 115 -19.20 -4.88 27.82
CA PHE A 115 -18.62 -5.23 29.12
C PHE A 115 -17.89 -3.96 29.57
N GLY A 116 -18.29 -3.24 30.62
CA GLY A 116 -18.58 -3.69 31.97
C GLY A 116 -17.65 -2.86 32.86
N ASP A 117 -18.21 -1.83 33.49
CA ASP A 117 -17.62 -0.94 34.51
C ASP A 117 -16.11 -0.63 34.39
N PHE A 118 -15.75 0.26 33.47
CA PHE A 118 -14.64 1.18 33.69
C PHE A 118 -15.15 2.60 33.41
N GLU A 119 -15.30 3.39 34.49
CA GLU A 119 -15.53 4.83 34.43
C GLU A 119 -14.35 5.48 33.70
N TYR A 120 -14.51 5.77 32.41
CA TYR A 120 -13.80 6.85 31.74
C TYR A 120 -14.79 8.01 31.62
N GLU A 121 -14.46 9.14 32.24
CA GLU A 121 -15.27 10.35 32.24
C GLU A 121 -15.63 10.75 30.80
N GLU A 122 -16.95 10.80 30.55
CA GLU A 122 -17.55 11.34 29.34
C GLU A 122 -17.18 12.82 29.19
N GLU A 123 -16.31 13.14 28.23
CA GLU A 123 -16.33 14.46 27.61
C GLU A 123 -15.68 14.47 26.22
N PHE A 124 -16.17 13.66 25.28
CA PHE A 124 -16.06 14.01 23.86
C PHE A 124 -17.36 13.69 23.14
N SER A 125 -18.06 14.77 22.82
CA SER A 125 -19.26 14.83 21.99
C SER A 125 -18.95 14.28 20.60
N PHE A 126 -19.67 13.24 20.19
CA PHE A 126 -19.75 12.83 18.78
C PHE A 126 -20.48 13.93 18.00
N GLU A 127 -19.72 14.81 17.36
CA GLU A 127 -20.23 15.53 16.18
C GLU A 127 -20.09 14.59 14.98
N SER A 128 -21.22 14.29 14.35
CA SER A 128 -21.41 13.30 13.29
C SER A 128 -20.78 13.69 11.94
N ASP A 129 -19.91 14.69 11.92
CA ASP A 129 -19.48 15.37 10.70
C ASP A 129 -17.96 15.20 10.43
N GLU A 130 -17.21 14.49 11.29
CA GLU A 130 -15.77 14.21 11.11
C GLU A 130 -15.47 12.99 10.20
N PHE A 131 -16.50 12.40 9.59
CA PHE A 131 -16.38 11.35 8.56
C PHE A 131 -17.06 11.80 7.26
N GLY A 132 -16.66 12.96 6.75
CA GLY A 132 -17.10 13.48 5.46
C GLY A 132 -16.26 12.94 4.32
N TYR A 133 -16.83 12.03 3.52
CA TYR A 133 -16.43 11.97 2.11
C TYR A 133 -16.84 13.32 1.54
N THR A 134 -15.90 14.18 1.16
CA THR A 134 -16.25 15.45 0.52
C THR A 134 -16.90 15.15 -0.82
N GLU A 135 -18.23 15.26 -0.88
CA GLU A 135 -18.96 15.31 -2.13
C GLU A 135 -18.48 16.55 -2.90
N LYS A 136 -17.78 16.34 -4.03
CA LYS A 136 -17.66 17.38 -5.06
C LYS A 136 -19.09 17.69 -5.55
N SER A 137 -19.67 18.78 -5.04
CA SER A 137 -20.99 19.26 -5.42
C SER A 137 -20.98 19.86 -6.83
N GLU A 138 -21.91 19.37 -7.64
CA GLU A 138 -22.68 20.02 -8.71
C GLU A 138 -21.94 20.84 -9.79
N TYR A 139 -22.10 20.37 -11.03
CA TYR A 139 -21.72 21.03 -12.29
C TYR A 139 -22.40 22.40 -12.42
N ASP A 140 -21.61 23.47 -12.48
CA ASP A 140 -22.05 24.79 -12.94
C ASP A 140 -21.90 24.82 -14.47
N GLU A 141 -23.03 24.90 -15.19
CA GLU A 141 -23.12 24.70 -16.66
C GLU A 141 -22.63 25.90 -17.51
N ASP A 142 -21.96 26.90 -16.93
CA ASP A 142 -21.63 28.16 -17.62
C ASP A 142 -20.12 28.52 -17.70
N ALA A 143 -19.20 27.55 -17.58
CA ALA A 143 -17.77 27.79 -17.78
C ALA A 143 -17.35 27.69 -19.28
N PRO A 144 -16.55 28.64 -19.82
CA PRO A 144 -16.19 28.68 -21.24
C PRO A 144 -15.36 27.46 -21.67
N SER A 145 -15.69 26.92 -22.84
CA SER A 145 -15.01 25.80 -23.48
C SER A 145 -13.64 26.23 -24.00
N ASP A 146 -12.59 26.01 -23.22
CA ASP A 146 -11.21 25.78 -23.67
C ASP A 146 -10.37 25.44 -22.43
N TYR A 147 -10.41 24.18 -21.99
CA TYR A 147 -9.44 23.62 -21.05
C TYR A 147 -8.76 22.43 -21.74
N GLU A 148 -7.47 22.61 -22.06
CA GLU A 148 -6.54 21.50 -22.21
C GLU A 148 -6.51 20.72 -20.89
N TYR A 149 -6.39 19.40 -20.97
CA TYR A 149 -6.24 18.54 -19.79
C TYR A 149 -4.93 18.90 -19.08
N GLU A 150 -4.98 19.83 -18.13
CA GLU A 150 -3.95 20.00 -17.11
C GLU A 150 -4.20 18.99 -15.99
N ASP A 151 -3.16 18.18 -15.79
CA ASP A 151 -3.00 17.16 -14.77
C ASP A 151 -2.89 17.86 -13.41
N THR A 152 -4.02 18.12 -12.75
CA THR A 152 -4.00 18.66 -11.38
C THR A 152 -3.82 17.51 -10.40
N LEU A 153 -2.58 17.03 -10.30
CA LEU A 153 -2.02 16.71 -8.99
C LEU A 153 -2.07 18.03 -8.22
N ASP A 154 -2.92 18.11 -7.20
CA ASP A 154 -2.95 19.26 -6.30
C ASP A 154 -1.54 19.40 -5.73
N GLU A 155 -0.79 20.38 -6.24
CA GLU A 155 0.43 20.89 -5.63
C GLU A 155 0.03 21.37 -4.23
N ALA A 156 0.25 20.51 -3.23
CA ALA A 156 0.19 20.93 -1.85
C ALA A 156 1.23 22.04 -1.67
N GLU A 157 0.74 23.28 -1.59
CA GLU A 157 1.50 24.46 -1.19
C GLU A 157 1.97 24.31 0.26
N ASN A 158 2.94 23.43 0.50
CA ASN A 158 3.83 23.41 1.65
C ASN A 158 5.08 22.69 1.17
N GLY A 159 6.23 23.39 1.11
CA GLY A 159 7.51 22.85 0.62
C GLY A 159 8.16 21.79 1.52
N GLU A 160 7.36 20.93 2.14
CA GLU A 160 7.78 19.72 2.83
C GLU A 160 7.44 18.56 1.90
N GLY A 161 8.46 17.87 1.37
CA GLY A 161 8.23 16.78 0.43
C GLY A 161 7.39 15.66 1.04
N TYR A 162 6.83 14.80 0.18
CA TYR A 162 5.98 13.69 0.60
C TYR A 162 6.72 12.81 1.62
N GLY A 163 6.09 12.50 2.75
CA GLY A 163 6.70 11.69 3.81
C GLY A 163 6.51 10.18 3.58
N PHE A 164 7.35 9.38 4.22
CA PHE A 164 7.29 7.91 4.11
C PHE A 164 5.95 7.35 4.59
N ILE A 165 5.40 7.87 5.69
CA ILE A 165 4.09 7.42 6.22
C ILE A 165 2.98 7.72 5.22
N GLU A 166 3.00 8.90 4.59
CA GLU A 166 2.05 9.29 3.56
C GLU A 166 2.15 8.39 2.34
N ALA A 167 3.36 8.01 1.92
CA ALA A 167 3.57 7.06 0.83
C ALA A 167 3.05 5.65 1.17
N VAL A 168 3.31 5.16 2.39
CA VAL A 168 2.75 3.89 2.85
C VAL A 168 1.23 3.97 2.95
N ASN A 169 0.68 5.09 3.43
CA ASN A 169 -0.76 5.30 3.51
C ASN A 169 -1.38 5.30 2.10
N GLY A 170 -0.79 6.02 1.15
CA GLY A 170 -1.23 6.04 -0.24
C GLY A 170 -1.14 4.66 -0.90
N LEU A 171 -0.08 3.89 -0.62
CA LEU A 171 0.08 2.54 -1.15
C LEU A 171 -0.95 1.54 -0.59
N LEU A 172 -1.16 1.57 0.74
CA LEU A 172 -2.02 0.61 1.43
C LEU A 172 -3.49 1.00 1.36
N PHE A 173 -3.79 2.30 1.44
CA PHE A 173 -5.13 2.85 1.64
C PHE A 173 -5.58 3.82 0.55
N GLY A 174 -4.69 4.31 -0.32
CA GLY A 174 -5.06 5.30 -1.33
C GLY A 174 -5.52 6.61 -0.70
N ASN A 175 -6.63 7.17 -1.17
CA ASN A 175 -7.19 8.45 -0.71
C ASN A 175 -7.99 8.34 0.61
N LEU A 176 -7.84 7.25 1.36
CA LEU A 176 -8.51 7.12 2.64
C LEU A 176 -7.79 7.99 3.68
N ASP A 177 -8.57 8.76 4.44
CA ASP A 177 -8.08 9.49 5.61
C ASP A 177 -7.85 8.50 6.77
N PHE A 178 -6.77 7.74 6.66
CA PHE A 178 -6.30 6.79 7.66
C PHE A 178 -4.81 6.96 7.85
N SER A 179 -4.39 7.24 9.08
CA SER A 179 -2.98 7.24 9.45
C SER A 179 -2.57 5.88 10.01
N VAL A 180 -1.57 5.27 9.36
CA VAL A 180 -0.88 4.09 9.88
C VAL A 180 -0.05 4.49 11.09
N ASP A 181 -0.12 3.72 12.17
CA ASP A 181 0.74 3.91 13.34
C ASP A 181 2.01 3.03 13.31
N GLY A 182 2.95 3.26 14.23
CA GLY A 182 4.18 2.47 14.29
C GLY A 182 3.97 0.97 14.61
N ASN A 183 2.86 0.59 15.23
CA ASN A 183 2.56 -0.82 15.46
C ASN A 183 2.12 -1.50 14.16
N ASP A 184 1.35 -0.80 13.34
CA ASP A 184 0.90 -1.28 12.03
C ASP A 184 2.08 -1.54 11.10
N LEU A 185 3.06 -0.63 11.08
CA LEU A 185 4.28 -0.78 10.29
C LEU A 185 5.19 -1.91 10.77
N SER A 186 5.22 -2.17 12.08
CA SER A 186 6.01 -3.27 12.64
C SER A 186 5.52 -4.66 12.21
N GLY A 187 4.26 -4.76 11.78
CA GLY A 187 3.69 -5.98 11.21
C GLY A 187 4.05 -6.23 9.75
N LEU A 188 4.62 -5.24 9.04
CA LEU A 188 4.97 -5.39 7.63
C LEU A 188 6.17 -6.35 7.48
N GLU A 189 5.94 -7.42 6.72
CA GLU A 189 6.94 -8.43 6.37
C GLU A 189 7.06 -8.59 4.85
N GLY A 190 8.25 -8.98 4.38
CA GLY A 190 8.47 -9.27 2.96
C GLY A 190 8.97 -8.07 2.16
N GLU A 191 8.22 -7.65 1.16
CA GLU A 191 8.61 -6.63 0.18
C GLU A 191 7.70 -5.40 0.29
N LEU A 192 8.32 -4.22 0.31
CA LEU A 192 7.66 -2.93 0.29
C LEU A 192 8.21 -2.12 -0.89
N ASP A 193 7.32 -1.81 -1.83
CA ASP A 193 7.64 -1.03 -3.02
C ASP A 193 7.01 0.37 -2.93
N LEU A 194 7.87 1.37 -2.82
CA LEU A 194 7.54 2.79 -2.70
C LEU A 194 8.37 3.59 -3.71
N SER A 195 8.61 3.03 -4.90
CA SER A 195 9.25 3.78 -5.98
C SER A 195 8.35 4.86 -6.56
N ASP A 196 8.92 6.00 -6.92
CA ASP A 196 8.21 7.12 -7.58
C ASP A 196 7.07 7.74 -6.75
N PHE A 197 7.27 7.84 -5.43
CA PHE A 197 6.33 8.47 -4.49
C PHE A 197 6.75 9.89 -4.07
N GLU A 198 7.77 10.45 -4.71
CA GLU A 198 8.34 11.78 -4.40
C GLU A 198 8.82 11.93 -2.94
N ILE A 199 9.15 10.82 -2.27
CA ILE A 199 9.47 10.78 -0.84
C ILE A 199 10.73 11.60 -0.58
N ALA A 200 10.64 12.55 0.34
CA ALA A 200 11.78 13.37 0.77
C ALA A 200 12.25 13.06 2.20
N ASP A 201 11.35 12.50 3.02
CA ASP A 201 11.58 12.18 4.42
C ASP A 201 11.24 10.72 4.73
N LEU A 202 12.11 10.08 5.52
CA LEU A 202 11.99 8.67 5.92
C LEU A 202 11.53 8.50 7.37
N ASP A 203 11.12 9.58 8.05
CA ASP A 203 10.51 9.46 9.37
C ASP A 203 9.37 8.42 9.38
N GLY A 204 9.46 7.47 10.32
CA GLY A 204 8.53 6.35 10.46
C GLY A 204 8.99 5.05 9.79
N VAL A 205 10.00 5.08 8.91
CA VAL A 205 10.55 3.86 8.30
C VAL A 205 11.15 2.93 9.35
N GLU A 206 11.62 3.46 10.48
CA GLU A 206 12.21 2.70 11.58
C GLU A 206 11.27 1.67 12.21
N TYR A 207 9.96 1.83 12.00
CA TYR A 207 8.96 0.89 12.49
C TYR A 207 8.87 -0.36 11.61
N CYS A 208 9.31 -0.32 10.35
CA CYS A 208 9.21 -1.43 9.39
C CYS A 208 10.25 -2.54 9.61
N VAL A 209 10.57 -2.87 10.87
CA VAL A 209 11.72 -3.71 11.26
C VAL A 209 11.72 -5.14 10.71
N ASN A 210 10.60 -5.62 10.18
CA ASN A 210 10.45 -6.99 9.69
C ASN A 210 10.46 -7.15 8.16
N ILE A 211 10.57 -6.06 7.40
CA ILE A 211 10.70 -6.14 5.93
C ILE A 211 12.06 -6.68 5.52
N THR A 212 12.09 -7.35 4.37
CA THR A 212 13.27 -7.99 3.79
C THR A 212 13.69 -7.39 2.45
N VAL A 213 12.76 -6.74 1.75
CA VAL A 213 13.00 -6.03 0.49
C VAL A 213 12.34 -4.66 0.58
N LEU A 214 13.10 -3.60 0.25
CA LEU A 214 12.60 -2.24 0.22
C LEU A 214 13.04 -1.57 -1.08
N ASN A 215 12.07 -1.06 -1.84
CA ASN A 215 12.33 -0.24 -3.02
C ASN A 215 11.85 1.19 -2.75
N LEU A 216 12.78 2.14 -2.84
CA LEU A 216 12.58 3.58 -2.69
C LEU A 216 13.20 4.32 -3.89
N SER A 217 13.29 3.67 -5.05
CA SER A 217 13.86 4.27 -6.26
C SER A 217 12.99 5.42 -6.81
N GLY A 218 13.58 6.42 -7.47
CA GLY A 218 12.81 7.51 -8.07
C GLY A 218 12.15 8.46 -7.06
N ASN A 219 12.80 8.67 -5.91
CA ASN A 219 12.32 9.57 -4.85
C ASN A 219 13.27 10.76 -4.68
N ASN A 220 13.00 11.62 -3.69
CA ASN A 220 13.75 12.85 -3.41
C ASN A 220 14.69 12.73 -2.21
N LEU A 221 15.16 11.51 -1.90
CA LEU A 221 15.92 11.23 -0.69
C LEU A 221 17.33 11.83 -0.75
N ARG A 222 17.72 12.52 0.33
CA ARG A 222 19.11 12.98 0.56
C ARG A 222 19.76 12.27 1.74
N GLY A 223 18.98 12.04 2.80
CA GLY A 223 19.40 11.34 4.00
C GLY A 223 18.68 10.00 4.10
N ILE A 224 19.43 8.95 4.41
CA ILE A 224 18.91 7.59 4.58
C ILE A 224 19.21 7.00 5.97
N GLY A 225 19.58 7.87 6.92
CA GLY A 225 19.94 7.48 8.29
C GLY A 225 18.94 6.54 9.00
N PRO A 226 17.61 6.80 8.91
CA PRO A 226 16.60 5.94 9.53
C PRO A 226 16.64 4.47 9.08
N LEU A 227 17.15 4.18 7.87
CA LEU A 227 17.24 2.81 7.35
C LEU A 227 18.17 1.91 8.19
N ALA A 228 19.10 2.46 8.97
CA ALA A 228 20.03 1.69 9.81
C ALA A 228 19.35 0.72 10.79
N LEU A 229 18.06 0.94 11.10
CA LEU A 229 17.28 0.12 12.03
C LEU A 229 16.69 -1.14 11.37
N LEU A 230 16.65 -1.20 10.03
CA LEU A 230 16.03 -2.27 9.25
C LEU A 230 16.96 -3.49 9.05
N ARG A 231 17.44 -4.06 10.15
CA ARG A 231 18.49 -5.10 10.16
C ARG A 231 18.12 -6.43 9.48
N ARG A 232 16.85 -6.60 9.07
CA ARG A 232 16.36 -7.78 8.34
C ARG A 232 16.36 -7.62 6.82
N LEU A 233 16.70 -6.42 6.31
CA LEU A 233 16.79 -6.18 4.87
C LEU A 233 17.83 -7.10 4.22
N LEU A 234 17.43 -7.68 3.09
CA LEU A 234 18.24 -8.50 2.20
C LEU A 234 18.47 -7.79 0.86
N SER A 235 17.47 -7.05 0.36
CA SER A 235 17.57 -6.26 -0.87
C SER A 235 17.08 -4.83 -0.63
N LEU A 236 17.83 -3.84 -1.11
CA LEU A 236 17.52 -2.42 -0.98
C LEU A 236 17.76 -1.70 -2.30
N PHE A 237 16.74 -1.02 -2.82
CA PHE A 237 16.79 -0.26 -4.05
C PHE A 237 16.54 1.23 -3.76
N LEU A 238 17.52 2.06 -4.10
CA LEU A 238 17.58 3.51 -3.85
C LEU A 238 18.00 4.26 -5.13
N ALA A 239 17.77 3.67 -6.30
CA ALA A 239 18.18 4.25 -7.57
C ALA A 239 17.46 5.60 -7.81
N ASP A 240 18.09 6.51 -8.55
CA ASP A 240 17.49 7.79 -8.95
C ASP A 240 16.95 8.60 -7.75
N ASN A 241 17.88 9.00 -6.88
CA ASN A 241 17.63 9.83 -5.70
C ASN A 241 18.74 10.91 -5.62
N ALA A 242 18.82 11.66 -4.51
CA ALA A 242 19.83 12.68 -4.28
C ALA A 242 20.76 12.35 -3.09
N ILE A 243 21.05 11.07 -2.86
CA ILE A 243 21.84 10.59 -1.72
C ILE A 243 23.32 10.90 -1.90
N GLU A 244 23.96 11.41 -0.84
CA GLU A 244 25.39 11.74 -0.83
C GLU A 244 26.19 10.86 0.15
N ASN A 245 25.59 10.47 1.28
CA ASN A 245 26.23 9.66 2.33
C ASN A 245 25.46 8.37 2.57
N ILE A 246 26.19 7.25 2.58
CA ILE A 246 25.65 5.90 2.79
C ILE A 246 26.25 5.17 4.01
N ASP A 247 26.94 5.87 4.91
CA ASP A 247 27.63 5.27 6.06
C ASP A 247 26.70 4.47 6.97
N CYS A 248 25.43 4.88 7.07
CA CYS A 248 24.41 4.20 7.84
C CYS A 248 24.13 2.77 7.36
N LEU A 249 24.42 2.43 6.09
CA LEU A 249 24.22 1.09 5.54
C LEU A 249 25.13 0.04 6.18
N ALA A 250 26.19 0.45 6.89
CA ALA A 250 27.06 -0.46 7.65
C ALA A 250 26.29 -1.29 8.70
N GLU A 251 25.16 -0.79 9.19
CA GLU A 251 24.33 -1.47 10.19
C GLU A 251 23.46 -2.59 9.59
N LEU A 252 23.31 -2.63 8.26
CA LEU A 252 22.52 -3.61 7.53
C LEU A 252 23.33 -4.88 7.24
N ALA A 253 23.70 -5.60 8.30
CA ALA A 253 24.63 -6.73 8.25
C ALA A 253 24.17 -7.89 7.32
N ASN A 254 22.87 -8.01 7.03
CA ASN A 254 22.30 -9.07 6.20
C ASN A 254 22.05 -8.64 4.74
N LEU A 255 22.41 -7.41 4.36
CA LEU A 255 22.09 -6.89 3.02
C LEU A 255 22.95 -7.58 1.96
N ARG A 256 22.30 -8.13 0.93
CA ARG A 256 22.90 -8.92 -0.14
C ARG A 256 22.86 -8.22 -1.48
N GLU A 257 21.83 -7.41 -1.71
CA GLU A 257 21.59 -6.70 -2.97
C GLU A 257 21.34 -5.21 -2.68
N LEU A 258 22.10 -4.35 -3.35
CA LEU A 258 22.01 -2.90 -3.19
C LEU A 258 22.03 -2.21 -4.54
N ASP A 259 20.99 -1.44 -4.86
CA ASP A 259 21.03 -0.48 -5.97
C ASP A 259 21.05 0.94 -5.42
N ILE A 260 22.15 1.66 -5.67
CA ILE A 260 22.34 3.07 -5.32
C ILE A 260 22.73 3.87 -6.57
N SER A 261 22.37 3.38 -7.76
CA SER A 261 22.68 4.04 -9.02
C SER A 261 21.98 5.40 -9.15
N PHE A 262 22.54 6.27 -10.00
CA PHE A 262 22.01 7.61 -10.27
C PHE A 262 21.76 8.43 -8.99
N ASN A 263 22.76 8.45 -8.11
CA ASN A 263 22.81 9.29 -6.91
C ASN A 263 24.02 10.24 -6.97
N ARG A 264 24.39 10.86 -5.84
CA ARG A 264 25.50 11.82 -5.71
C ARG A 264 26.59 11.32 -4.77
N ILE A 265 26.79 10.01 -4.71
CA ILE A 265 27.71 9.37 -3.77
C ILE A 265 29.14 9.47 -4.28
N GLU A 266 30.05 9.97 -3.46
CA GLU A 266 31.49 10.06 -3.79
C GLU A 266 32.32 8.96 -3.11
N ASP A 267 31.91 8.52 -1.92
CA ASP A 267 32.61 7.52 -1.11
C ASP A 267 31.70 6.31 -0.82
N ILE A 268 32.16 5.14 -1.24
CA ILE A 268 31.49 3.85 -1.04
C ILE A 268 32.30 2.90 -0.14
N SER A 269 33.33 3.39 0.56
CA SER A 269 34.22 2.58 1.40
C SER A 269 33.48 1.80 2.49
N VAL A 270 32.31 2.27 2.92
CA VAL A 270 31.43 1.56 3.86
C VAL A 270 31.04 0.16 3.37
N LEU A 271 30.91 -0.04 2.05
CA LEU A 271 30.52 -1.32 1.46
C LEU A 271 31.55 -2.43 1.68
N GLU A 272 32.82 -2.08 1.96
CA GLU A 272 33.84 -3.06 2.34
C GLU A 272 33.52 -3.76 3.66
N LYS A 273 32.73 -3.14 4.54
CA LYS A 273 32.31 -3.73 5.83
C LYS A 273 31.10 -4.66 5.71
N MET A 274 30.41 -4.65 4.56
CA MET A 274 29.18 -5.42 4.35
C MET A 274 29.53 -6.83 3.86
N GLU A 275 29.69 -7.76 4.79
CA GLU A 275 30.21 -9.12 4.52
C GLU A 275 29.28 -9.97 3.64
N GLU A 276 27.96 -9.77 3.76
CA GLU A 276 26.94 -10.54 3.03
C GLU A 276 26.59 -9.95 1.64
N LEU A 277 27.17 -8.81 1.27
CA LEU A 277 26.87 -8.12 0.02
C LEU A 277 27.36 -8.94 -1.19
N VAL A 278 26.45 -9.28 -2.11
CA VAL A 278 26.71 -10.09 -3.31
C VAL A 278 26.59 -9.27 -4.58
N TYR A 279 25.69 -8.29 -4.62
CA TYR A 279 25.45 -7.41 -5.76
C TYR A 279 25.38 -5.96 -5.32
N VAL A 280 26.04 -5.09 -6.07
CA VAL A 280 25.86 -3.64 -5.93
C VAL A 280 25.87 -2.93 -7.29
N ASN A 281 24.94 -2.00 -7.46
CA ASN A 281 24.93 -1.07 -8.58
C ASN A 281 25.21 0.35 -8.08
N VAL A 282 26.31 0.93 -8.57
CA VAL A 282 26.77 2.29 -8.26
C VAL A 282 26.83 3.18 -9.51
N LEU A 283 26.31 2.71 -10.64
CA LEU A 283 26.32 3.42 -11.92
C LEU A 283 25.81 4.86 -11.76
N GLY A 284 26.45 5.82 -12.42
CA GLY A 284 25.95 7.20 -12.44
C GLY A 284 26.23 8.00 -11.16
N ASN A 285 27.07 7.49 -10.24
CA ASN A 285 27.56 8.25 -9.09
C ASN A 285 28.94 8.90 -9.36
N PRO A 286 29.23 10.08 -8.77
CA PRO A 286 30.53 10.75 -8.90
C PRO A 286 31.62 10.14 -8.00
N LEU A 287 31.88 8.83 -8.11
CA LEU A 287 32.83 8.14 -7.25
C LEU A 287 34.25 8.73 -7.33
N ALA A 288 34.83 9.05 -6.17
CA ALA A 288 36.16 9.66 -6.08
C ALA A 288 37.30 8.63 -6.21
N ASP A 289 37.08 7.39 -5.79
CA ASP A 289 38.08 6.32 -5.79
C ASP A 289 37.48 4.97 -6.24
N MET A 290 38.11 4.35 -7.24
CA MET A 290 37.72 3.04 -7.77
C MET A 290 38.33 1.86 -7.00
N ARG A 291 39.25 2.10 -6.05
CA ARG A 291 39.86 1.03 -5.24
C ARG A 291 38.82 0.21 -4.49
N THR A 292 37.80 0.86 -3.96
CA THR A 292 36.70 0.16 -3.26
C THR A 292 35.97 -0.79 -4.21
N VAL A 293 35.67 -0.35 -5.43
CA VAL A 293 35.06 -1.19 -6.47
C VAL A 293 35.93 -2.42 -6.76
N GLU A 294 37.24 -2.23 -6.93
CA GLU A 294 38.17 -3.35 -7.13
C GLU A 294 38.21 -4.32 -5.95
N ASN A 295 38.17 -3.82 -4.72
CA ASN A 295 38.19 -4.64 -3.51
C ASN A 295 36.91 -5.46 -3.37
N LEU A 296 35.75 -4.88 -3.66
CA LEU A 296 34.47 -5.58 -3.70
C LEU A 296 34.47 -6.69 -4.76
N MET A 297 34.94 -6.40 -5.98
CA MET A 297 35.05 -7.41 -7.04
C MET A 297 36.02 -8.55 -6.66
N LYS A 298 37.15 -8.25 -6.01
CA LYS A 298 38.08 -9.27 -5.49
C LYS A 298 37.45 -10.18 -4.43
N ARG A 299 36.51 -9.66 -3.65
CA ARG A 299 35.71 -10.43 -2.68
C ARG A 299 34.64 -11.30 -3.35
N GLY A 300 34.37 -11.09 -4.64
CA GLY A 300 33.36 -11.83 -5.40
C GLY A 300 32.01 -11.12 -5.49
N VAL A 301 31.94 -9.84 -5.12
CA VAL A 301 30.74 -9.01 -5.29
C VAL A 301 30.61 -8.62 -6.77
N ILE A 302 29.40 -8.74 -7.31
CA ILE A 302 29.07 -8.22 -8.64
C ILE A 302 28.86 -6.72 -8.52
N VAL A 303 29.67 -5.92 -9.21
CA VAL A 303 29.60 -4.46 -9.18
C VAL A 303 29.25 -3.93 -10.57
N ILE A 304 28.19 -3.12 -10.67
CA ILE A 304 27.87 -2.31 -11.85
C ILE A 304 28.29 -0.87 -11.54
N TYR A 305 29.15 -0.26 -12.36
CA TYR A 305 29.75 1.05 -12.08
C TYR A 305 30.08 1.82 -13.37
#